data_AF-A0A954U4D8-F1
#
_entry.id   AF-A0A954U4D8-F1
#
_cell.length_a   1.000
_cell.length_b   1.000
_cell.length_c   1.000
_cell.angle_alpha   90.00
_cell.angle_beta   90.00
_cell.angle_gamma   90.00
#
_symmetry.space_group_name_H-M   'P 1'
#
loop_
_entity.id
_entity.type
_entity.pdbx_description
1 polymer ?
#
loop_
_entity_poly.entity_id
_entity_poly.type
_entity_poly.pdbx_seq_one_letter_code
_entity_poly.pdbx_strand_id
1 'polypeptide(L)'
;PVVACSAVDDRWADPRGEFLAAKLASPVYALFGYRGIEQDDLPATNQLVGDRIGYQIRPGKHDMTDIDWHAYLEFGDRYLKK
;
A
#
# COMPACT_ATOMS: atom_id res chain seq x y z
N PRO A 1 -1.46 -10.09 -6.54
CA PRO A 1 -0.86 -9.19 -5.53
C PRO A 1 -1.35 -7.78 -5.83
N VAL A 2 -1.72 -6.99 -4.83
CA VAL A 2 -2.21 -5.60 -5.00
C VAL A 2 -1.46 -4.68 -4.04
N VAL A 3 -1.00 -3.53 -4.52
CA VAL A 3 -0.42 -2.47 -3.68
C VAL A 3 -1.12 -1.16 -4.00
N ALA A 4 -1.55 -0.44 -2.97
CA ALA A 4 -2.08 0.92 -3.07
C ALA A 4 -1.02 1.93 -2.63
N CYS A 5 -0.96 3.09 -3.30
CA CYS A 5 -0.06 4.18 -2.92
C CYS A 5 -0.84 5.50 -2.87
N SER A 6 -0.60 6.27 -1.81
CA SER A 6 -1.26 7.56 -1.58
C SER A 6 -0.24 8.69 -1.37
N ALA A 7 -0.71 9.93 -1.35
CA ALA A 7 0.11 11.10 -1.00
C ALA A 7 -0.49 11.86 0.20
N VAL A 8 0.36 12.33 1.12
CA VAL A 8 -0.07 12.97 2.39
C VAL A 8 -0.98 14.19 2.17
N ASP A 9 -0.70 15.02 1.17
CA ASP A 9 -1.48 16.23 0.88
C ASP A 9 -2.61 15.99 -0.12
N ASP A 10 -2.77 14.77 -0.65
CA ASP A 10 -3.89 14.38 -1.49
C ASP A 10 -5.15 14.06 -0.66
N ARG A 11 -5.60 15.06 0.11
CA ARG A 11 -6.72 14.88 1.05
C ARG A 11 -8.05 14.57 0.37
N TRP A 12 -8.16 14.88 -0.92
CA TRP A 12 -9.38 14.60 -1.68
C TRP A 12 -9.55 13.12 -1.99
N ALA A 13 -8.44 12.37 -2.11
CA ALA A 13 -8.44 10.92 -2.29
C ALA A 13 -8.68 10.13 -1.00
N ASP A 14 -8.72 10.80 0.16
CA ASP A 14 -8.80 10.17 1.49
C ASP A 14 -7.72 9.08 1.71
N PRO A 15 -6.44 9.46 1.91
CA PRO A 15 -5.35 8.49 2.11
C PRO A 15 -5.60 7.54 3.29
N ARG A 16 -6.31 8.00 4.33
CA ARG A 16 -6.71 7.16 5.46
C ARG A 16 -7.74 6.12 5.04
N GLY A 17 -8.74 6.52 4.26
CA GLY A 17 -9.72 5.61 3.66
C GLY A 17 -9.07 4.57 2.75
N GLU A 18 -8.12 4.96 1.92
CA GLU A 18 -7.35 4.04 1.06
C GLU A 18 -6.57 3.00 1.88
N PHE A 19 -5.86 3.45 2.94
CA PHE A 19 -5.18 2.55 3.87
C PHE A 19 -6.16 1.59 4.57
N LEU A 20 -7.26 2.11 5.09
CA LEU A 20 -8.27 1.30 5.78
C LEU A 20 -8.91 0.30 4.82
N ALA A 21 -9.18 0.67 3.57
CA ALA A 21 -9.71 -0.25 2.57
C ALA A 21 -8.72 -1.40 2.30
N ALA A 22 -7.43 -1.11 2.12
CA ALA A 22 -6.40 -2.13 1.94
C ALA A 22 -6.26 -3.01 3.19
N LYS A 23 -6.24 -2.41 4.39
CA LYS A 23 -6.17 -3.14 5.67
C LYS A 23 -7.38 -4.04 5.88
N LEU A 24 -8.58 -3.54 5.68
CA LEU A 24 -9.83 -4.29 5.90
C LEU A 24 -10.08 -5.36 4.83
N ALA A 25 -9.35 -5.34 3.71
CA ALA A 25 -9.31 -6.46 2.76
C ALA A 25 -8.41 -7.62 3.22
N SER A 26 -7.51 -7.42 4.20
CA SER A 26 -6.60 -8.46 4.72
C SER A 26 -7.27 -9.78 5.12
N PRO A 27 -8.46 -9.81 5.75
CA PRO A 27 -9.14 -11.06 6.08
C PRO A 27 -9.46 -11.93 4.85
N VAL A 28 -9.75 -11.31 3.69
CA VAL A 28 -9.99 -12.06 2.45
C VAL A 28 -8.69 -12.66 1.93
N TYR A 29 -7.56 -11.95 2.04
CA TYR A 29 -6.25 -12.49 1.69
C TYR A 29 -5.85 -13.67 2.61
N ALA A 30 -6.21 -13.61 3.88
CA ALA A 30 -5.97 -14.68 4.85
C ALA A 30 -6.72 -15.99 4.49
N LEU A 31 -7.88 -15.91 3.82
CA LEU A 31 -8.57 -17.12 3.31
C LEU A 31 -7.72 -17.94 2.34
N PHE A 32 -6.74 -17.31 1.70
CA PHE A 32 -5.82 -17.95 0.75
C PHE A 32 -4.43 -18.22 1.36
N GLY A 33 -4.29 -18.09 2.69
CA GLY A 33 -3.03 -18.32 3.39
C GLY A 33 -2.00 -17.20 3.25
N TYR A 34 -2.40 -16.02 2.76
CA TYR A 34 -1.52 -14.86 2.65
C TYR A 34 -1.63 -13.95 3.87
N ARG A 35 -0.58 -13.18 4.14
CA ARG A 35 -0.65 -12.09 5.11
C ARG A 35 -1.21 -10.83 4.44
N GLY A 36 -1.73 -9.94 5.26
CA GLY A 36 -2.23 -8.64 4.82
C GLY A 36 -1.43 -7.49 5.42
N ILE A 37 -2.12 -6.40 5.73
CA ILE A 37 -1.57 -5.24 6.43
C ILE A 37 -1.86 -5.39 7.93
N GLU A 38 -0.80 -5.43 8.73
CA GLU A 38 -0.87 -5.63 10.19
C GLU A 38 -0.77 -4.31 10.96
N GLN A 39 -0.40 -3.21 10.30
CA GLN A 39 -0.23 -1.90 10.92
C GLN A 39 -1.57 -1.38 11.46
N ASP A 40 -1.53 -0.78 12.65
CA ASP A 40 -2.72 -0.22 13.30
C ASP A 40 -3.21 1.07 12.66
N ASP A 41 -2.28 1.92 12.24
CA ASP A 41 -2.51 3.21 11.59
C ASP A 41 -1.63 3.35 10.33
N LEU A 42 -1.75 4.49 9.64
CA LEU A 42 -0.95 4.83 8.47
C LEU A 42 0.56 4.59 8.74
N PRO A 43 1.28 3.98 7.79
CA PRO A 43 2.71 3.80 7.93
C PRO A 43 3.46 5.13 7.84
N ALA A 44 4.74 5.13 8.22
CA ALA A 44 5.60 6.27 7.96
C ALA A 44 5.68 6.54 6.44
N THR A 45 5.92 7.79 6.05
CA THR A 45 6.03 8.12 4.63
C THR A 45 7.17 7.36 3.97
N ASN A 46 6.96 6.93 2.72
CA ASN A 46 7.89 6.14 1.91
C ASN A 46 8.22 4.75 2.51
N GLN A 47 7.36 4.24 3.37
CA GLN A 47 7.43 2.88 3.90
C GLN A 47 6.36 2.01 3.25
N LEU A 48 6.79 1.05 2.42
CA LEU A 48 5.91 0.01 1.89
C LEU A 48 5.63 -1.05 2.97
N VAL A 49 4.37 -1.21 3.35
CA VAL A 49 3.91 -2.20 4.33
C VAL A 49 2.95 -3.22 3.72
N GLY A 50 2.77 -4.36 4.40
CA GLY A 50 1.89 -5.46 3.98
C GLY A 50 2.63 -6.60 3.25
N ASP A 51 1.84 -7.55 2.76
CA ASP A 51 2.29 -8.74 2.02
C ASP A 51 1.60 -8.80 0.64
N ARG A 52 0.77 -9.81 0.32
CA ARG A 52 0.12 -9.92 -1.00
C ARG A 52 -0.92 -8.81 -1.27
N ILE A 53 -1.33 -8.12 -0.21
CA ILE A 53 -1.90 -6.78 -0.23
C ILE A 53 -0.97 -5.83 0.53
N GLY A 54 -0.65 -4.69 -0.08
CA GLY A 54 0.27 -3.70 0.48
C GLY A 54 -0.22 -2.27 0.37
N TYR A 55 0.41 -1.39 1.15
CA TYR A 55 0.11 0.04 1.17
C TYR A 55 1.40 0.86 1.38
N GLN A 56 1.49 2.01 0.72
CA GLN A 56 2.50 3.03 0.96
C GLN A 56 1.84 4.42 0.93
N ILE A 57 2.36 5.36 1.71
CA ILE A 57 2.04 6.78 1.56
C ILE A 57 3.32 7.59 1.39
N ARG A 58 3.35 8.56 0.48
CA ARG A 58 4.50 9.46 0.26
C ARG A 58 4.15 10.92 0.62
N PRO A 59 5.13 11.80 0.89
CA PRO A 59 4.84 13.22 1.08
C PRO A 59 4.37 13.87 -0.25
N GLY A 60 3.75 15.05 -0.13
CA GLY A 60 3.35 15.87 -1.27
C GLY A 60 1.91 15.66 -1.74
N LYS A 61 1.58 16.27 -2.88
CA LYS A 61 0.23 16.35 -3.46
C LYS A 61 -0.08 15.16 -4.39
N HIS A 62 -1.31 15.15 -4.89
CA HIS A 62 -1.80 14.23 -5.92
C HIS A 62 -0.86 14.22 -7.14
N ASP A 63 -0.20 13.08 -7.36
CA ASP A 63 0.69 12.83 -8.49
C ASP A 63 1.09 11.34 -8.50
N MET A 64 1.78 10.88 -9.54
CA MET A 64 2.52 9.63 -9.55
C MET A 64 4.01 9.91 -9.76
N THR A 65 4.82 9.57 -8.76
CA THR A 65 6.25 9.93 -8.69
C THR A 65 7.16 8.71 -8.81
N ASP A 66 8.47 8.94 -8.86
CA ASP A 66 9.49 7.89 -8.79
C ASP A 66 9.41 7.06 -7.49
N ILE A 67 9.04 7.68 -6.36
CA ILE A 67 8.79 6.99 -5.08
C ILE A 67 7.66 5.95 -5.21
N ASP A 68 6.60 6.27 -5.95
CA ASP A 68 5.48 5.33 -6.17
C ASP A 68 5.95 4.17 -7.07
N TRP A 69 6.65 4.49 -8.15
CA TRP A 69 7.24 3.48 -9.04
C TRP A 69 8.22 2.55 -8.33
N HIS A 70 9.03 3.07 -7.41
CA HIS A 70 9.92 2.23 -6.60
C HIS A 70 9.13 1.24 -5.75
N ALA A 71 8.04 1.65 -5.11
CA ALA A 71 7.18 0.75 -4.35
C ALA A 71 6.52 -0.30 -5.24
N TYR A 72 6.03 0.08 -6.42
CA TYR A 72 5.43 -0.86 -7.38
C TYR A 72 6.43 -1.90 -7.88
N LEU A 73 7.66 -1.47 -8.22
CA LEU A 73 8.71 -2.36 -8.70
C LEU A 73 9.20 -3.29 -7.58
N GLU A 74 9.38 -2.77 -6.36
CA GLU A 74 9.73 -3.59 -5.20
C GLU A 74 8.64 -4.66 -4.92
N PHE A 75 7.37 -4.27 -5.01
CA PHE A 75 6.25 -5.18 -4.81
C PHE A 75 6.14 -6.23 -5.94
N GLY A 76 6.35 -5.80 -7.19
CA GLY A 76 6.42 -6.67 -8.35
C GLY A 76 7.55 -7.70 -8.22
N ASP A 77 8.72 -7.27 -7.75
CA ASP A 77 9.86 -8.13 -7.48
C ASP A 77 9.57 -9.23 -6.46
N ARG A 78 8.75 -8.93 -5.44
CA ARG A 78 8.34 -9.91 -4.41
C ARG A 78 7.33 -10.95 -4.91
N TYR A 79 6.43 -10.57 -5.82
CA TYR A 79 5.22 -11.39 -6.07
C TYR A 79 4.94 -11.73 -7.55
N LEU A 80 5.66 -11.15 -8.50
CA LEU A 80 5.45 -11.38 -9.94
C LEU A 80 6.61 -12.10 -10.63
N LYS A 81 7.75 -12.27 -9.95
CA LYS A 81 8.84 -13.12 -10.44
C LYS A 81 8.39 -14.59 -10.48
N LYS A 82 8.76 -15.29 -11.55
CA LYS A 82 8.46 -16.71 -11.75
C LYS A 82 9.38 -17.61 -10.94
#